data_AF-A0A846C6I1-F1
#
_entry.id   AF-A0A846C6I1-F1
#
_cell.length_a   1.000
_cell.length_b   1.000
_cell.length_c   1.000
_cell.angle_alpha   90.00
_cell.angle_beta   90.00
_cell.angle_gamma   90.00
#
_symmetry.space_group_name_H-M   'P 1'
#
loop_
_entity.id
_entity.type
_entity.pdbx_description
1 polymer ?
#
loop_
_entity_poly.entity_id
_entity_poly.type
_entity_poly.pdbx_seq_one_letter_code
_entity_poly.pdbx_strand_id
1 'polypeptide(L)'
;SLIYWFLDKLPGEARDRILPPILAAWEQLRSVNVPLVGYLSASRSTEALNFLRLQACTQQNHDCMTHCSSIKDKLPCQVVDPLRDRLLWGYLLEPGQRSPLFRSSVKILDLYEDHRIYFCYVHVGTEIARIEVPEWVAQSSSLLNQALSLTLTQVNKGYGYPIALAEAHNQAVVRGGDRTRFFALLEQQMIRAGLRNVGISYKEARKRGSIG
;
A
#
# COMPACT_ATOMS: atom_id res chain seq x y z
N SER A 1 -2.42 2.88 -0.72
CA SER A 1 -1.63 1.82 -1.38
C SER A 1 -2.53 1.14 -2.38
N LEU A 2 -2.07 0.97 -3.62
CA LEU A 2 -2.74 0.11 -4.60
C LEU A 2 -2.31 -1.34 -4.46
N ILE A 3 -1.22 -1.60 -3.73
CA ILE A 3 -0.85 -2.94 -3.29
C ILE A 3 -1.57 -3.26 -1.97
N TYR A 4 -2.50 -4.21 -1.98
CA TYR A 4 -3.29 -4.60 -0.82
C TYR A 4 -2.60 -5.65 0.06
N TRP A 5 -1.58 -5.21 0.79
CA TRP A 5 -0.78 -6.03 1.72
C TRP A 5 -1.56 -6.82 2.77
N PHE A 6 -2.77 -6.38 3.12
CA PHE A 6 -3.59 -7.09 4.09
C PHE A 6 -4.11 -8.43 3.55
N LEU A 7 -4.21 -8.57 2.22
CA LEU A 7 -4.65 -9.80 1.57
C LEU A 7 -3.68 -10.96 1.80
N ASP A 8 -2.37 -10.69 1.92
CA ASP A 8 -1.35 -11.74 2.16
C ASP A 8 -1.64 -12.58 3.41
N LYS A 9 -2.31 -12.00 4.40
CA LYS A 9 -2.64 -12.67 5.67
C LYS A 9 -4.00 -13.38 5.66
N LEU A 10 -4.78 -13.21 4.60
CA LEU A 10 -6.13 -13.78 4.50
C LEU A 10 -6.10 -15.16 3.85
N PRO A 11 -7.02 -16.07 4.25
CA PRO A 11 -7.25 -17.32 3.53
C PRO A 11 -7.58 -17.10 2.05
N GLY A 12 -7.29 -18.09 1.20
CA GLY A 12 -7.58 -18.05 -0.24
C GLY A 12 -9.01 -17.64 -0.55
N GLU A 13 -10.01 -18.31 0.03
CA GLU A 13 -11.43 -18.02 -0.18
C GLU A 13 -11.83 -16.58 0.15
N ALA A 14 -11.20 -15.97 1.16
CA ALA A 14 -11.45 -14.58 1.52
C ALA A 14 -10.85 -13.63 0.47
N ARG A 15 -9.67 -13.94 -0.05
CA ARG A 15 -9.06 -13.18 -1.15
C ARG A 15 -9.89 -13.25 -2.42
N ASP A 16 -10.37 -14.44 -2.76
CA ASP A 16 -11.18 -14.71 -3.97
C ASP A 16 -12.55 -14.01 -3.93
N ARG A 17 -13.04 -13.65 -2.74
CA ARG A 17 -14.25 -12.84 -2.58
C ARG A 17 -13.98 -11.34 -2.59
N ILE A 18 -12.85 -10.89 -2.06
CA ILE A 18 -12.55 -9.46 -1.85
C ILE A 18 -11.91 -8.83 -3.09
N LEU A 19 -10.95 -9.52 -3.71
CA LEU A 19 -10.12 -8.94 -4.76
C LEU A 19 -10.88 -8.73 -6.08
N PRO A 20 -11.67 -9.69 -6.60
CA PRO A 20 -12.31 -9.53 -7.91
C PRO A 20 -13.26 -8.33 -8.01
N PRO A 21 -14.12 -8.02 -7.02
CA PRO A 21 -14.94 -6.81 -7.07
C PRO A 21 -14.13 -5.51 -7.12
N ILE A 22 -12.95 -5.49 -6.48
CA ILE A 22 -12.07 -4.31 -6.51
C ILE A 22 -11.44 -4.16 -7.90
N LEU A 23 -10.93 -5.25 -8.48
CA LEU A 23 -10.37 -5.23 -9.83
C LEU A 23 -11.44 -4.88 -10.88
N ALA A 24 -12.67 -5.37 -10.73
CA ALA A 24 -13.79 -4.99 -11.58
C ALA A 24 -14.06 -3.47 -11.54
N ALA A 25 -13.98 -2.85 -10.35
CA ALA A 25 -14.10 -1.40 -10.23
C ALA A 25 -12.92 -0.66 -10.89
N TRP A 26 -11.71 -1.22 -10.86
CA TRP A 26 -10.56 -0.66 -11.56
C TRP A 26 -10.74 -0.72 -13.07
N GLU A 27 -11.31 -1.80 -13.59
CA GLU A 27 -11.61 -1.93 -15.01
C GLU A 27 -12.70 -0.94 -15.46
N GLN A 28 -13.68 -0.65 -14.61
CA GLN A 28 -14.64 0.44 -14.88
C GLN A 28 -13.91 1.78 -15.02
N LEU A 29 -12.99 2.13 -14.12
CA LEU A 29 -12.19 3.36 -14.21
C LEU A 29 -11.34 3.39 -15.48
N ARG A 30 -10.74 2.26 -15.84
CA ARG A 30 -9.95 2.11 -17.07
C ARG A 30 -10.81 2.34 -18.32
N SER A 31 -12.02 1.77 -18.37
CA SER A 31 -12.92 1.87 -19.52
C SER A 31 -13.31 3.32 -19.88
N VAL A 32 -13.26 4.21 -18.89
CA VAL A 32 -13.55 5.65 -19.05
C VAL A 32 -12.29 6.54 -18.95
N ASN A 33 -11.09 5.96 -19.01
CA ASN A 33 -9.80 6.66 -18.94
C ASN A 33 -9.60 7.53 -17.68
N VAL A 34 -10.09 7.10 -16.51
CA VAL A 34 -9.94 7.83 -15.24
C VAL A 34 -8.71 7.33 -14.46
N PRO A 35 -7.61 8.11 -14.38
CA PRO A 35 -6.38 7.61 -13.79
C PRO A 35 -6.54 7.25 -12.31
N LEU A 36 -6.17 6.02 -11.96
CA LEU A 36 -6.12 5.55 -10.58
C LEU A 36 -4.72 5.78 -9.99
N VAL A 37 -4.67 6.37 -8.79
CA VAL A 37 -3.40 6.72 -8.13
C VAL A 37 -3.43 6.32 -6.65
N GLY A 38 -2.39 5.61 -6.21
CA GLY A 38 -2.07 5.41 -4.80
C GLY A 38 -0.99 6.39 -4.37
N TYR A 39 -1.22 7.12 -3.27
CA TYR A 39 -0.21 7.96 -2.65
C TYR A 39 0.21 7.35 -1.30
N LEU A 40 1.52 7.20 -1.10
CA LEU A 40 2.11 6.70 0.13
C LEU A 40 3.13 7.71 0.66
N SER A 41 2.75 8.37 1.76
CA SER A 41 3.65 9.22 2.56
C SER A 41 4.63 8.36 3.35
N ALA A 42 5.80 8.91 3.69
CA ALA A 42 6.78 8.29 4.60
C ALA A 42 7.10 6.81 4.30
N SER A 43 7.12 6.43 3.01
CA SER A 43 7.36 5.06 2.59
C SER A 43 8.70 4.54 3.13
N ARG A 44 8.66 3.39 3.79
CA ARG A 44 9.84 2.66 4.29
C ARG A 44 10.37 1.63 3.27
N SER A 45 9.88 1.69 2.04
CA SER A 45 10.23 0.76 0.97
C SER A 45 11.72 0.84 0.60
N THR A 46 12.23 -0.30 0.15
CA THR A 46 13.56 -0.49 -0.44
C THR A 46 13.45 -1.13 -1.84
N GLU A 47 12.26 -1.11 -2.43
CA GLU A 47 11.97 -1.83 -3.67
C GLU A 47 12.73 -1.25 -4.86
N ALA A 48 12.90 0.08 -4.94
CA ALA A 48 13.73 0.66 -6.00
C ALA A 48 15.22 0.35 -5.78
N LEU A 49 15.71 0.45 -4.54
CA LEU A 49 17.09 0.09 -4.20
C LEU A 49 17.40 -1.39 -4.43
N ASN A 50 16.40 -2.29 -4.34
CA ASN A 50 16.59 -3.71 -4.63
C ASN A 50 17.07 -3.97 -6.07
N PHE A 51 16.77 -3.09 -7.03
CA PHE A 51 17.31 -3.22 -8.39
C PHE A 51 18.84 -3.03 -8.43
N LEU A 52 19.42 -2.23 -7.52
CA LEU A 52 20.87 -2.07 -7.41
C LEU A 52 21.57 -3.35 -6.95
N ARG A 53 20.83 -4.27 -6.30
CA ARG A 53 21.37 -5.57 -5.89
C ARG A 53 21.75 -6.44 -7.09
N LEU A 54 21.14 -6.22 -8.26
CA LEU A 54 21.52 -6.92 -9.48
C LEU A 54 22.97 -6.60 -9.87
N GLN A 55 23.36 -5.34 -9.80
CA GLN A 55 24.74 -4.91 -10.07
C GLN A 55 25.73 -5.42 -9.01
N ALA A 56 25.29 -5.51 -7.75
CA ALA A 56 26.13 -6.00 -6.65
C ALA A 56 26.11 -7.53 -6.50
N CYS A 57 25.34 -8.27 -7.32
CA CYS A 57 25.22 -9.71 -7.19
C CYS A 57 26.42 -10.40 -7.83
N THR A 58 27.03 -11.32 -7.08
CA THR A 58 28.14 -12.15 -7.58
C THR A 58 27.64 -13.40 -8.32
N GLN A 59 26.34 -13.69 -8.29
CA GLN A 59 25.75 -14.87 -8.91
C GLN A 59 25.32 -14.56 -10.36
N GLN A 60 25.80 -15.35 -11.30
CA GLN A 60 25.62 -15.11 -12.73
C GLN A 60 24.15 -15.05 -13.17
N ASN A 61 23.28 -15.89 -12.58
CA ASN A 61 21.86 -16.00 -12.94
C ASN A 61 20.92 -15.22 -12.00
N HIS A 62 21.45 -14.53 -10.98
CA HIS A 62 20.66 -13.74 -10.02
C HIS A 62 19.51 -14.49 -9.32
N ASP A 63 19.56 -15.82 -9.27
CA ASP A 63 18.56 -16.67 -8.62
C ASP A 63 18.81 -16.74 -7.10
N CYS A 64 18.23 -15.77 -6.38
CA CYS A 64 18.35 -15.69 -4.92
C CYS A 64 17.74 -16.91 -4.21
N MET A 65 16.71 -17.56 -4.78
CA MET A 65 16.07 -18.72 -4.13
C MET A 65 17.02 -19.91 -4.10
N THR A 66 17.74 -20.13 -5.20
CA THR A 66 18.71 -21.22 -5.29
C THR A 66 20.02 -20.90 -4.57
N HIS A 67 20.56 -19.70 -4.76
CA HIS A 67 21.92 -19.38 -4.31
C HIS A 67 22.02 -18.72 -2.92
N CYS A 68 20.89 -18.25 -2.36
CA CYS A 68 20.92 -17.46 -1.12
C CYS A 68 19.88 -17.92 -0.07
N SER A 69 19.16 -19.00 -0.29
CA SER A 69 18.12 -19.50 0.64
C SER A 69 18.63 -19.88 2.03
N SER A 70 19.91 -20.24 2.14
CA SER A 70 20.56 -20.59 3.43
C SER A 70 21.02 -19.37 4.23
N ILE A 71 21.08 -18.19 3.62
CA ILE A 71 21.55 -16.96 4.27
C ILE A 71 20.38 -16.34 5.04
N LYS A 72 20.50 -16.30 6.37
CA LYS A 72 19.45 -15.76 7.26
C LYS A 72 19.62 -14.27 7.56
N ASP A 73 20.85 -13.78 7.44
CA ASP A 73 21.21 -12.39 7.71
C ASP A 73 21.24 -11.57 6.41
N LYS A 74 22.07 -10.53 6.39
CA LYS A 74 22.26 -9.64 5.25
C LYS A 74 22.89 -10.39 4.08
N LEU A 75 22.22 -10.33 2.93
CA LEU A 75 22.72 -10.91 1.69
C LEU A 75 23.96 -10.13 1.20
N PRO A 76 24.96 -10.80 0.60
CA PRO A 76 26.17 -10.12 0.10
C PRO A 76 25.87 -8.97 -0.87
N CYS A 77 24.81 -9.09 -1.67
CA CYS A 77 24.40 -8.06 -2.63
C CYS A 77 23.64 -6.87 -2.00
N GLN A 78 23.30 -6.90 -0.71
CA GLN A 78 22.64 -5.80 0.01
C GLN A 78 23.62 -4.71 0.46
N VAL A 79 24.51 -4.28 -0.43
CA VAL A 79 25.60 -3.35 -0.11
C VAL A 79 25.13 -1.97 0.34
N VAL A 80 23.92 -1.54 -0.10
CA VAL A 80 23.34 -0.24 0.23
C VAL A 80 22.43 -0.25 1.46
N ASP A 81 22.16 -1.41 2.05
CA ASP A 81 21.34 -1.47 3.28
C ASP A 81 22.10 -0.80 4.46
N PRO A 82 21.45 0.02 5.31
CA PRO A 82 20.01 0.17 5.49
C PRO A 82 19.37 1.38 4.76
N LEU A 83 19.99 1.90 3.70
CA LEU A 83 19.46 3.03 2.93
C LEU A 83 18.02 2.74 2.45
N ARG A 84 17.15 3.74 2.54
CA ARG A 84 15.74 3.66 2.11
C ARG A 84 15.54 4.42 0.82
N ASP A 85 14.59 3.99 0.00
CA ASP A 85 14.30 4.63 -1.29
C ASP A 85 14.03 6.14 -1.11
N ARG A 86 13.24 6.49 -0.09
CA ARG A 86 12.96 7.89 0.29
C ARG A 86 14.22 8.73 0.48
N LEU A 87 15.25 8.19 1.13
CA LEU A 87 16.47 8.92 1.43
C LEU A 87 17.30 9.13 0.16
N LEU A 88 17.44 8.08 -0.66
CA LEU A 88 18.12 8.18 -1.95
C LEU A 88 17.46 9.25 -2.83
N TRP A 89 16.15 9.17 -3.01
CA TRP A 89 15.44 10.11 -3.87
C TRP A 89 15.33 11.51 -3.25
N GLY A 90 15.38 11.63 -1.92
CA GLY A 90 15.44 12.91 -1.24
C GLY A 90 16.75 13.66 -1.46
N TYR A 91 17.82 12.93 -1.81
CA TYR A 91 19.10 13.52 -2.20
C TYR A 91 19.16 13.86 -3.70
N LEU A 92 18.47 13.08 -4.56
CA LEU A 92 18.58 13.18 -6.01
C LEU A 92 17.51 14.05 -6.69
N LEU A 93 16.33 14.20 -6.08
CA LEU A 93 15.20 14.90 -6.70
C LEU A 93 15.02 16.29 -6.11
N GLU A 94 14.76 17.27 -6.97
CA GLU A 94 14.26 18.58 -6.57
C GLU A 94 12.72 18.59 -6.47
N PRO A 95 12.11 19.55 -5.73
CA PRO A 95 10.66 19.69 -5.68
C PRO A 95 9.98 19.71 -7.05
N GLY A 96 8.95 18.89 -7.21
CA GLY A 96 8.21 18.70 -8.47
C GLY A 96 8.80 17.63 -9.39
N GLN A 97 10.02 17.17 -9.14
CA GLN A 97 10.64 16.08 -9.92
C GLN A 97 10.20 14.71 -9.43
N ARG A 98 10.39 13.71 -10.31
CA ARG A 98 10.13 12.30 -10.02
C ARG A 98 11.28 11.41 -10.45
N SER A 99 11.40 10.27 -9.79
CA SER A 99 12.26 9.17 -10.21
C SER A 99 11.74 8.52 -11.51
N PRO A 100 12.50 7.61 -12.13
CA PRO A 100 11.99 6.69 -13.13
C PRO A 100 10.81 5.87 -12.61
N LEU A 101 10.08 5.25 -13.54
CA LEU A 101 8.99 4.35 -13.25
C LEU A 101 9.53 2.93 -13.05
N PHE A 102 9.10 2.28 -11.98
CA PHE A 102 9.49 0.93 -11.62
C PHE A 102 8.27 0.01 -11.67
N ARG A 103 8.41 -1.20 -12.16
CA ARG A 103 7.40 -2.25 -12.01
C ARG A 103 7.57 -2.90 -10.65
N SER A 104 6.50 -2.97 -9.85
CA SER A 104 6.55 -3.64 -8.56
C SER A 104 6.74 -5.15 -8.72
N SER A 105 7.56 -5.75 -7.85
CA SER A 105 7.88 -7.18 -7.87
C SER A 105 7.29 -7.93 -6.68
N VAL A 106 6.28 -7.35 -6.02
CA VAL A 106 5.65 -7.93 -4.83
C VAL A 106 4.74 -9.10 -5.23
N LYS A 107 4.91 -10.25 -4.58
CA LYS A 107 4.18 -11.50 -4.90
C LYS A 107 2.65 -11.39 -4.84
N ILE A 108 2.08 -10.56 -3.96
CA ILE A 108 0.61 -10.40 -3.88
C ILE A 108 -0.01 -9.90 -5.19
N LEU A 109 0.79 -9.21 -6.02
CA LEU A 109 0.36 -8.71 -7.32
C LEU A 109 0.19 -9.80 -8.37
N ASP A 110 0.60 -11.04 -8.10
CA ASP A 110 0.29 -12.17 -8.97
C ASP A 110 -1.21 -12.50 -8.98
N LEU A 111 -1.95 -12.05 -7.96
CA LEU A 111 -3.41 -12.15 -7.92
C LEU A 111 -4.12 -11.04 -8.70
N TYR A 112 -3.40 -10.05 -9.22
CA TYR A 112 -3.98 -8.84 -9.83
C TYR A 112 -4.17 -8.99 -11.34
N GLU A 113 -3.85 -10.17 -11.88
CA GLU A 113 -3.94 -10.47 -13.31
C GLU A 113 -3.20 -9.41 -14.15
N ASP A 114 -3.93 -8.69 -15.01
CA ASP A 114 -3.41 -7.63 -15.89
C ASP A 114 -3.24 -6.27 -15.18
N HIS A 115 -3.61 -6.15 -13.91
CA HIS A 115 -3.50 -4.93 -13.13
C HIS A 115 -2.17 -4.84 -12.37
N ARG A 116 -1.05 -5.05 -13.07
CA ARG A 116 0.28 -4.89 -12.49
C ARG A 116 0.47 -3.46 -11.98
N ILE A 117 1.14 -3.32 -10.84
CA ILE A 117 1.38 -2.02 -10.22
C ILE A 117 2.77 -1.52 -10.59
N TYR A 118 2.80 -0.30 -11.08
CA TYR A 118 4.00 0.49 -11.28
C TYR A 118 4.07 1.58 -10.21
N PHE A 119 5.28 2.02 -9.90
CA PHE A 119 5.48 3.09 -8.93
C PHE A 119 6.64 4.00 -9.31
N CYS A 120 6.60 5.21 -8.81
CA CYS A 120 7.73 6.14 -8.81
C CYS A 120 7.76 6.93 -7.50
N TYR A 121 8.87 7.60 -7.26
CA TYR A 121 9.02 8.52 -6.14
C TYR A 121 8.92 9.95 -6.66
N VAL A 122 8.16 10.80 -5.98
CA VAL A 122 7.95 12.20 -6.35
C VAL A 122 8.34 13.07 -5.18
N HIS A 123 9.15 14.10 -5.44
CA HIS A 123 9.42 15.13 -4.45
C HIS A 123 8.26 16.12 -4.44
N VAL A 124 7.36 16.01 -3.46
CA VAL A 124 6.15 16.84 -3.39
C VAL A 124 6.36 18.19 -2.70
N GLY A 125 7.60 18.48 -2.32
CA GLY A 125 8.03 19.74 -1.71
C GLY A 125 8.34 19.57 -0.23
N THR A 126 7.42 18.96 0.50
CA THR A 126 7.59 18.65 1.94
C THR A 126 8.22 17.28 2.20
N GLU A 127 8.08 16.36 1.26
CA GLU A 127 8.61 15.01 1.37
C GLU A 127 8.84 14.33 0.02
N ILE A 128 9.46 13.15 0.06
CA ILE A 128 9.40 12.17 -1.03
C ILE A 128 8.23 11.21 -0.77
N ALA A 129 7.24 11.26 -1.65
CA ALA A 129 6.09 10.37 -1.66
C ALA A 129 6.30 9.25 -2.68
N ARG A 130 5.81 8.04 -2.37
CA ARG A 130 5.70 6.96 -3.35
C ARG A 130 4.33 7.03 -4.01
N ILE A 131 4.33 7.16 -5.32
CA ILE A 131 3.13 7.16 -6.16
C ILE A 131 3.03 5.82 -6.85
N GLU A 132 1.89 5.15 -6.68
CA GLU A 132 1.56 3.86 -7.28
C GLU A 132 0.46 4.06 -8.32
N VAL A 133 0.58 3.40 -9.46
CA VAL A 133 -0.42 3.44 -10.54
C VAL A 133 -0.53 2.05 -11.16
N PRO A 134 -1.72 1.65 -11.66
CA PRO A 134 -1.85 0.42 -12.42
C PRO A 134 -1.20 0.56 -13.81
N GLU A 135 -0.90 -0.59 -14.43
CA GLU A 135 -0.20 -0.68 -15.71
C GLU A 135 -0.79 0.20 -16.82
N TRP A 136 -2.12 0.26 -16.93
CA TRP A 136 -2.79 1.05 -17.96
C TRP A 136 -2.57 2.57 -17.81
N VAL A 137 -2.38 3.07 -16.58
CA VAL A 137 -2.00 4.47 -16.34
C VAL A 137 -0.52 4.66 -16.63
N ALA A 138 0.32 3.71 -16.22
CA ALA A 138 1.76 3.74 -16.45
C ALA A 138 2.16 3.77 -17.94
N GLN A 139 1.46 3.01 -18.77
CA GLN A 139 1.74 2.91 -20.20
C GLN A 139 1.25 4.13 -21.01
N SER A 140 0.32 4.93 -20.48
CA SER A 140 -0.16 6.14 -21.12
C SER A 140 0.50 7.38 -20.53
N SER A 141 1.39 8.03 -21.28
CA SER A 141 2.06 9.25 -20.83
C SER A 141 1.07 10.38 -20.47
N SER A 142 -0.06 10.46 -21.19
CA SER A 142 -1.11 11.45 -20.90
C SER A 142 -1.75 11.21 -19.53
N LEU A 143 -2.20 9.97 -19.27
CA LEU A 143 -2.82 9.60 -18.00
C LEU A 143 -1.85 9.69 -16.83
N LEU A 144 -0.60 9.24 -17.04
CA LEU A 144 0.44 9.33 -16.02
C LEU A 144 0.74 10.79 -15.65
N ASN A 145 0.90 11.67 -16.65
CA ASN A 145 1.15 13.09 -16.38
C ASN A 145 -0.06 13.73 -15.68
N GLN A 146 -1.29 13.43 -16.11
CA GLN A 146 -2.50 13.89 -15.44
C GLN A 146 -2.57 13.42 -13.98
N ALA A 147 -2.32 12.14 -13.72
CA ALA A 147 -2.26 11.55 -12.39
C ALA A 147 -1.28 12.28 -11.47
N LEU A 148 -0.05 12.51 -11.97
CA LEU A 148 1.00 13.19 -11.22
C LEU A 148 0.65 14.66 -10.95
N SER A 149 0.16 15.40 -11.96
CA SER A 149 -0.25 16.79 -11.81
C SER A 149 -1.42 16.96 -10.82
N LEU A 150 -2.42 16.08 -10.89
CA LEU A 150 -3.55 16.08 -9.95
C LEU A 150 -3.05 15.79 -8.53
N THR A 151 -2.16 14.81 -8.37
CA THR A 151 -1.59 14.46 -7.06
C THR A 151 -0.83 15.64 -6.46
N LEU A 152 0.08 16.27 -7.22
CA LEU A 152 0.83 17.44 -6.76
C LEU A 152 -0.11 18.60 -6.39
N THR A 153 -1.16 18.83 -7.18
CA THR A 153 -2.17 19.86 -6.88
C THR A 153 -2.90 19.58 -5.57
N GLN A 154 -3.31 18.33 -5.34
CA GLN A 154 -3.99 17.91 -4.10
C GLN A 154 -3.07 18.05 -2.88
N VAL A 155 -1.79 17.69 -3.02
CA VAL A 155 -0.78 17.85 -1.96
C VAL A 155 -0.55 19.31 -1.62
N ASN A 156 -0.40 20.16 -2.64
CA ASN A 156 -0.12 21.57 -2.46
C ASN A 156 -1.30 22.28 -1.77
N LYS A 157 -2.53 21.98 -2.20
CA LYS A 157 -3.74 22.49 -1.53
C LYS A 157 -3.89 21.99 -0.09
N GLY A 158 -3.44 20.77 0.20
CA GLY A 158 -3.50 20.15 1.53
C GLY A 158 -2.25 20.36 2.38
N TYR A 159 -1.43 21.36 2.08
CA TYR A 159 -0.23 21.73 2.84
C TYR A 159 0.78 20.58 3.03
N GLY A 160 1.00 19.78 1.99
CA GLY A 160 1.98 18.69 2.01
C GLY A 160 1.39 17.28 2.12
N TYR A 161 0.07 17.13 2.08
CA TYR A 161 -0.62 15.84 1.96
C TYR A 161 -1.90 15.96 1.09
N PRO A 162 -2.29 14.95 0.28
CA PRO A 162 -3.46 15.06 -0.58
C PRO A 162 -4.76 15.25 0.23
N ILE A 163 -5.50 16.32 -0.04
CA ILE A 163 -6.79 16.60 0.63
C ILE A 163 -7.77 15.44 0.47
N ALA A 164 -7.90 14.90 -0.75
CA ALA A 164 -8.79 13.76 -1.02
C ALA A 164 -8.50 12.55 -0.12
N LEU A 165 -7.23 12.29 0.22
CA LEU A 165 -6.87 11.21 1.14
C LEU A 165 -7.16 11.58 2.60
N ALA A 166 -6.98 12.84 2.99
CA ALA A 166 -7.34 13.30 4.33
C ALA A 166 -8.86 13.19 4.55
N GLU A 167 -9.66 13.58 3.56
CA GLU A 167 -11.12 13.44 3.58
C GLU A 167 -11.56 11.98 3.58
N ALA A 168 -10.99 11.14 2.70
CA ALA A 168 -11.27 9.71 2.68
C ALA A 168 -10.90 9.04 4.01
N HIS A 169 -9.78 9.43 4.64
CA HIS A 169 -9.43 8.94 5.97
C HIS A 169 -10.49 9.35 7.00
N ASN A 170 -10.91 10.61 7.02
CA ASN A 170 -11.95 11.13 7.91
C ASN A 170 -13.32 10.45 7.72
N GLN A 171 -13.68 10.09 6.49
CA GLN A 171 -14.92 9.38 6.16
C GLN A 171 -14.84 7.87 6.42
N ALA A 172 -13.65 7.27 6.27
CA ALA A 172 -13.41 5.83 6.50
C ALA A 172 -13.12 5.50 7.97
N VAL A 173 -12.92 6.49 8.85
CA VAL A 173 -12.95 6.26 10.30
C VAL A 173 -14.36 5.80 10.67
N VAL A 174 -14.49 4.49 10.93
CA VAL A 174 -15.60 3.93 11.70
C VAL A 174 -15.62 4.67 13.03
N ARG A 175 -16.50 5.68 13.17
CA ARG A 175 -16.61 6.49 14.38
C ARG A 175 -16.92 5.56 15.55
N GLY A 176 -16.49 5.89 16.77
CA GLY A 176 -16.70 5.04 17.95
C GLY A 176 -18.14 4.54 18.14
N GLY A 177 -19.14 5.28 17.64
CA GLY A 177 -20.54 4.87 17.60
C GLY A 177 -20.87 3.70 16.66
N ASP A 178 -20.19 3.55 15.52
CA ASP A 178 -20.42 2.46 14.56
C ASP A 178 -19.87 1.13 15.08
N ARG A 179 -18.77 1.17 15.84
CA ARG A 179 -18.21 -0.02 16.50
C ARG A 179 -19.17 -0.56 17.56
N THR A 180 -19.77 0.33 18.35
CA THR A 180 -20.80 -0.04 19.34
C THR A 180 -22.05 -0.62 18.66
N ARG A 181 -22.50 -0.06 17.52
CA ARG A 181 -23.62 -0.61 16.75
C ARG A 181 -23.30 -1.97 16.12
N PHE A 182 -22.10 -2.15 15.58
CA PHE A 182 -21.65 -3.44 15.06
C PHE A 182 -21.66 -4.51 16.16
N PHE A 183 -21.10 -4.22 17.33
CA PHE A 183 -21.10 -5.16 18.45
C PHE A 183 -22.50 -5.38 19.05
N ALA A 184 -23.35 -4.36 19.10
CA ALA A 184 -24.74 -4.51 19.53
C ALA A 184 -25.55 -5.40 18.57
N LEU A 185 -25.35 -5.25 17.25
CA LEU A 185 -25.97 -6.12 16.25
C LEU A 185 -25.42 -7.54 16.32
N LEU A 186 -24.11 -7.70 16.53
CA LEU A 186 -23.47 -9.01 16.71
C LEU A 186 -24.02 -9.71 17.96
N GLU A 187 -24.11 -9.01 19.09
CA GLU A 187 -24.66 -9.50 20.36
C GLU A 187 -26.13 -9.90 20.20
N GLN A 188 -26.93 -9.08 19.51
CA GLN A 188 -28.34 -9.39 19.24
C GLN A 188 -28.51 -10.65 18.38
N GLN A 189 -27.63 -10.88 17.39
CA GLN A 189 -27.65 -12.09 16.56
C GLN A 189 -27.16 -13.33 17.33
N MET A 190 -26.16 -13.17 18.21
CA MET A 190 -25.68 -14.25 19.08
C MET A 190 -26.73 -14.69 20.10
N ILE A 191 -27.50 -13.74 20.65
CA ILE A 191 -28.65 -14.01 21.53
C ILE A 191 -29.76 -14.75 20.76
N ARG A 192 -30.08 -14.32 19.53
CA ARG A 192 -31.05 -15.02 18.66
C ARG A 192 -30.62 -16.44 18.31
N ALA A 193 -29.32 -16.69 18.17
CA ALA A 193 -28.75 -18.01 17.89
C ALA A 193 -28.64 -18.92 19.13
N GLY A 194 -29.13 -18.49 20.31
CA GLY A 194 -29.22 -19.33 21.51
C GLY A 194 -27.94 -19.39 22.36
N LEU A 195 -26.91 -18.59 22.06
CA LEU A 195 -25.68 -18.52 22.85
C LEU A 195 -25.91 -17.63 24.09
N ARG A 196 -26.41 -18.23 25.18
CA ARG A 196 -26.45 -17.57 26.50
C ARG A 196 -25.11 -17.83 27.20
N ASN A 197 -24.34 -16.75 27.42
CA ASN A 197 -23.04 -16.67 28.13
C ASN A 197 -21.77 -16.71 27.26
N VAL A 198 -21.56 -15.69 26.43
CA VAL A 198 -20.18 -15.26 26.12
C VAL A 198 -19.80 -14.19 27.14
N GLY A 199 -19.41 -14.65 28.33
CA GLY A 199 -18.81 -13.79 29.33
C GLY A 199 -17.49 -13.23 28.79
N ILE A 200 -17.45 -11.92 28.64
CA ILE A 200 -16.26 -11.09 28.37
C ILE A 200 -15.07 -11.64 29.17
N SER A 201 -14.04 -12.14 28.49
CA SER A 201 -12.85 -12.67 29.16
C SER A 201 -12.21 -11.60 30.05
N TYR A 202 -11.75 -12.00 31.23
CA TYR A 202 -11.10 -11.16 32.27
C TYR A 202 -10.00 -10.21 31.76
N LYS A 203 -9.50 -10.38 30.54
CA LYS A 203 -8.50 -9.50 29.90
C LYS A 203 -9.07 -8.19 29.35
N GLU A 204 -10.37 -8.06 29.09
CA GLU A 204 -10.98 -6.80 28.61
C GLU A 204 -11.40 -5.83 29.73
N ALA A 205 -11.71 -6.34 30.93
CA ALA A 205 -12.11 -5.51 32.07
C ALA A 205 -10.97 -4.58 32.57
N ARG A 206 -9.71 -5.02 32.46
CA ARG A 206 -8.54 -4.27 32.96
C ARG A 206 -8.18 -3.03 32.13
N LYS A 207 -8.68 -2.89 30.89
CA LYS A 207 -8.42 -1.70 30.06
C LYS A 207 -9.42 -0.56 30.25
N ARG A 208 -10.54 -0.79 30.95
CA ARG A 208 -11.54 0.26 31.24
C ARG A 208 -11.34 0.97 32.58
N GLY A 209 -10.46 0.49 33.46
CA GLY A 209 -10.21 1.06 34.79
C GLY A 209 -8.96 1.95 34.92
N SER A 210 -8.27 2.29 33.82
CA SER A 210 -6.99 3.02 33.87
C SER A 210 -6.96 4.28 32.99
N ILE A 211 -8.12 4.91 32.80
CA ILE A 211 -8.21 6.31 32.37
C ILE A 211 -9.11 6.99 33.40
N GLY A 212 -8.52 7.28 34.55
CA GLY A 212 -8.94 8.30 35.50
C GLY A 212 -7.84 9.34 35.55
#